data_AF-A0A1L5KLB6-F1
#
_entry.id   AF-A0A1L5KLB6-F1
#
_cell.length_a   1.000
_cell.length_b   1.000
_cell.length_c   1.000
_cell.angle_alpha   90.00
_cell.angle_beta   90.00
_cell.angle_gamma   90.00
#
_symmetry.space_group_name_H-M   'P 1'
#
loop_
_entity.id
_entity.type
_entity.pdbx_description
1 polymer ?
#
loop_
_entity_poly.entity_id
_entity_poly.type
_entity_poly.pdbx_seq_one_letter_code
_entity_poly.pdbx_strand_id
1 'polypeptide(L)'
;LSDPTTKYWPELTAKQWNGITLLHLATYTAGGLPLQVPDEVKSSSDLLRFYQNWQPAWAPGTQRLYANSSIGLFGALAVKPSGLSFEQAMQTRVFQPLKLNHTWINVPPAEEKNYAWGYREGKAVHVSPGALDAETYGVKSTIEDMACWVRSNMNHRDINDKTLQQGIQLAQSRYWQTGDMYQGLGWEMLDWPVNPDI
;
A
#
# COMPACT_ATOMS: atom_id res chain seq x y z
N LEU A 1 -0.47 -2.21 -14.21
CA LEU A 1 0.92 -2.08 -13.71
C LEU A 1 1.83 -1.38 -14.71
N SER A 2 1.84 -1.77 -15.98
CA SER A 2 2.65 -1.13 -17.04
C SER A 2 2.16 0.27 -17.46
N ASP A 3 0.90 0.61 -17.15
CA ASP A 3 0.35 1.93 -17.45
C ASP A 3 1.10 3.06 -16.72
N PRO A 4 1.26 4.23 -17.37
CA PRO A 4 1.88 5.41 -16.75
C PRO A 4 1.01 5.95 -15.62
N THR A 5 1.63 6.50 -14.58
CA THR A 5 0.95 7.12 -13.44
C THR A 5 -0.05 8.20 -13.89
N THR A 6 0.35 9.01 -14.88
CA THR A 6 -0.45 10.12 -15.41
C THR A 6 -1.76 9.70 -16.09
N LYS A 7 -1.92 8.42 -16.46
CA LYS A 7 -3.19 7.86 -16.93
C LYS A 7 -4.28 7.94 -15.85
N TYR A 8 -3.89 7.80 -14.58
CA TYR A 8 -4.80 7.77 -13.43
C TYR A 8 -4.80 9.08 -12.65
N TRP A 9 -3.82 9.95 -12.89
CA TRP A 9 -3.80 11.32 -12.38
C TRP A 9 -3.39 12.31 -13.48
N PRO A 10 -4.32 12.69 -14.38
CA PRO A 10 -4.01 13.56 -15.51
C PRO A 10 -3.45 14.94 -15.13
N GLU A 11 -3.78 15.42 -13.93
CA GLU A 11 -3.28 16.68 -13.37
C GLU A 11 -1.79 16.62 -12.97
N LEU A 12 -1.20 15.41 -12.90
CA LEU A 12 0.21 15.18 -12.62
C LEU A 12 1.06 15.34 -13.89
N THR A 13 1.21 16.58 -14.32
CA THR A 13 1.74 16.94 -15.64
C THR A 13 3.24 17.21 -15.71
N ALA A 14 3.93 17.27 -14.57
CA ALA A 14 5.35 17.59 -14.56
C ALA A 14 6.18 16.48 -15.22
N LYS A 15 7.13 16.89 -16.07
CA LYS A 15 7.86 16.01 -17.01
C LYS A 15 8.60 14.83 -16.35
N GLN A 16 8.98 14.94 -15.08
CA GLN A 16 9.67 13.87 -14.35
C GLN A 16 8.79 12.63 -14.12
N TRP A 17 7.47 12.76 -14.29
CA TRP A 17 6.54 11.63 -14.24
C TRP A 17 6.50 10.81 -15.53
N ASN A 18 7.10 11.31 -16.62
CA ASN A 18 7.20 10.55 -17.86
C ASN A 18 8.07 9.30 -17.64
N GLY A 19 7.49 8.14 -17.93
CA GLY A 19 8.15 6.84 -17.72
C GLY A 19 7.95 6.25 -16.32
N ILE A 20 7.30 6.96 -15.39
CA ILE A 20 6.90 6.38 -14.10
C ILE A 20 5.56 5.66 -14.27
N THR A 21 5.56 4.37 -13.99
CA THR A 21 4.39 3.48 -14.11
C THR A 21 3.78 3.16 -12.74
N LEU A 22 2.59 2.58 -12.74
CA LEU A 22 2.02 2.04 -11.51
C LEU A 22 2.89 0.95 -10.87
N LEU A 23 3.64 0.18 -11.67
CA LEU A 23 4.60 -0.80 -11.14
C LEU A 23 5.69 -0.11 -10.31
N HIS A 24 6.24 1.00 -10.82
CA HIS A 24 7.27 1.74 -10.10
C HIS A 24 6.77 2.27 -8.76
N LEU A 25 5.52 2.74 -8.71
CA LEU A 25 4.88 3.18 -7.47
C LEU A 25 4.66 2.03 -6.50
N ALA A 26 4.09 0.92 -6.97
CA ALA A 26 3.74 -0.24 -6.13
C ALA A 26 4.95 -0.97 -5.55
N THR A 27 6.13 -0.81 -6.16
CA THR A 27 7.36 -1.56 -5.81
C THR A 27 8.51 -0.66 -5.37
N TYR A 28 8.22 0.60 -5.04
CA TYR A 28 9.20 1.55 -4.49
C TYR A 28 10.37 1.88 -5.42
N THR A 29 10.15 1.78 -6.74
CA THR A 29 11.18 1.97 -7.77
C THR A 29 10.93 3.19 -8.67
N ALA A 30 10.14 4.16 -8.20
CA ALA A 30 9.86 5.41 -8.92
C ALA A 30 11.08 6.34 -9.06
N GLY A 31 12.17 6.09 -8.35
CA GLY A 31 13.39 6.91 -8.40
C GLY A 31 13.58 7.84 -7.20
N GLY A 32 13.30 7.37 -5.98
CA GLY A 32 13.55 8.13 -4.76
C GLY A 32 12.38 8.99 -4.29
N LEU A 33 11.15 8.45 -4.36
CA LEU A 33 10.05 9.00 -3.57
C LEU A 33 10.39 8.86 -2.07
N PRO A 34 10.08 9.87 -1.23
CA PRO A 34 10.51 9.87 0.17
C PRO A 34 9.79 8.83 1.02
N LEU A 35 10.41 8.45 2.15
CA LEU A 35 9.85 7.47 3.08
C LEU A 35 8.43 7.84 3.54
N GLN A 36 8.21 9.12 3.88
CA GLN A 36 6.94 9.67 4.33
C GLN A 36 6.52 10.83 3.44
N VAL A 37 5.20 11.03 3.32
CA VAL A 37 4.66 12.32 2.85
C VAL A 37 4.91 13.35 3.97
N PRO A 38 5.36 14.59 3.66
CA PRO A 38 5.54 15.63 4.68
C PRO A 38 4.25 15.95 5.46
N ASP A 39 4.37 16.23 6.76
CA ASP A 39 3.25 16.41 7.70
C ASP A 39 2.32 17.57 7.31
N GLU A 40 2.82 18.57 6.59
CA GLU A 40 2.05 19.73 6.13
C GLU A 40 1.10 19.39 4.97
N VAL A 41 1.30 18.25 4.30
CA VAL A 41 0.45 17.80 3.18
C VAL A 41 -0.81 17.14 3.75
N LYS A 42 -1.95 17.79 3.57
CA LYS A 42 -3.23 17.29 4.13
C LYS A 42 -4.34 17.19 3.09
N SER A 43 -4.41 18.12 2.15
CA SER A 43 -5.46 18.15 1.14
C SER A 43 -5.00 17.53 -0.19
N SER A 44 -5.96 17.21 -1.06
CA SER A 44 -5.66 16.71 -2.41
C SER A 44 -4.83 17.70 -3.25
N SER A 45 -4.99 19.01 -3.05
CA SER A 45 -4.20 20.02 -3.75
C SER A 45 -2.78 20.12 -3.19
N ASP A 46 -2.59 19.94 -1.88
CA ASP A 46 -1.25 19.81 -1.28
C ASP A 46 -0.53 18.59 -1.82
N LEU A 47 -1.25 17.46 -1.91
CA LEU A 47 -0.69 16.20 -2.38
C LEU A 47 -0.29 16.28 -3.86
N LEU A 48 -1.14 16.88 -4.70
CA LEU A 48 -0.79 17.16 -6.10
C LEU A 48 0.46 18.04 -6.18
N ARG A 49 0.52 19.12 -5.40
CA ARG A 49 1.67 20.03 -5.37
C ARG A 49 2.94 19.34 -4.90
N PHE A 50 2.85 18.48 -3.88
CA PHE A 50 3.95 17.65 -3.40
C PHE A 50 4.51 16.76 -4.53
N TYR A 51 3.65 16.00 -5.21
CA TYR A 51 4.09 15.12 -6.30
C TYR A 51 4.55 15.89 -7.55
N GLN A 52 3.96 17.05 -7.86
CA GLN A 52 4.39 17.91 -8.97
C GLN A 52 5.78 18.51 -8.74
N ASN A 53 6.12 18.81 -7.48
CA ASN A 53 7.40 19.44 -7.12
C ASN A 53 8.51 18.43 -6.81
N TRP A 54 8.17 17.17 -6.52
CA TRP A 54 9.14 16.11 -6.31
C TRP A 54 10.05 15.92 -7.54
N GLN A 55 11.35 15.75 -7.31
CA GLN A 55 12.34 15.43 -8.34
C GLN A 55 12.99 14.08 -8.02
N PRO A 56 13.16 13.19 -9.01
CA PRO A 56 13.77 11.88 -8.79
C PRO A 56 15.26 11.99 -8.46
N ALA A 57 15.71 11.16 -7.52
CA ALA A 57 17.12 10.93 -7.24
C ALA A 57 17.76 9.96 -8.26
N TRP A 58 16.96 9.06 -8.85
CA TRP A 58 17.41 8.07 -9.82
C TRP A 58 16.39 7.87 -10.94
N ALA A 59 16.81 7.26 -12.05
CA ALA A 59 15.88 6.89 -13.11
C ALA A 59 14.85 5.85 -12.60
N PRO A 60 13.59 5.89 -13.08
CA PRO A 60 12.59 4.90 -12.69
C PRO A 60 13.05 3.47 -13.01
N GLY A 61 12.76 2.53 -12.11
CA GLY A 61 13.14 1.12 -12.28
C GLY A 61 14.61 0.80 -12.03
N THR A 62 15.40 1.72 -11.44
CA THR A 62 16.84 1.48 -11.20
C THR A 62 17.21 1.25 -9.74
N GLN A 63 16.46 1.85 -8.79
CA GLN A 63 16.74 1.76 -7.36
C GLN A 63 15.45 1.56 -6.59
N ARG A 64 15.49 0.65 -5.60
CA ARG A 64 14.41 0.46 -4.63
C ARG A 64 14.67 1.33 -3.40
N LEU A 65 13.71 2.18 -3.04
CA LEU A 65 13.71 2.93 -1.79
C LEU A 65 12.33 2.86 -1.16
N TYR A 66 12.17 2.06 -0.10
CA TYR A 66 10.89 1.87 0.60
C TYR A 66 10.25 3.23 0.96
N ALA A 67 8.98 3.41 0.59
CA ALA A 67 8.32 4.70 0.63
C ALA A 67 6.80 4.61 0.74
N ASN A 68 6.24 5.17 1.82
CA ASN A 68 4.80 5.34 1.99
C ASN A 68 4.25 6.25 0.88
N SER A 69 4.98 7.30 0.48
CA SER A 69 4.54 8.17 -0.63
C SER A 69 4.59 7.47 -2.00
N SER A 70 5.18 6.28 -2.11
CA SER A 70 5.19 5.50 -3.35
C SER A 70 3.99 4.55 -3.40
N ILE A 71 3.93 3.58 -2.48
CA ILE A 71 2.85 2.58 -2.48
C ILE A 71 1.50 3.20 -2.10
N GLY A 72 1.50 4.25 -1.29
CA GLY A 72 0.30 5.02 -0.96
C GLY A 72 -0.31 5.67 -2.19
N LEU A 73 0.53 6.28 -3.04
CA LEU A 73 0.06 6.83 -4.31
C LEU A 73 -0.49 5.72 -5.22
N PHE A 74 0.20 4.57 -5.29
CA PHE A 74 -0.31 3.43 -6.03
C PHE A 74 -1.72 3.02 -5.56
N GLY A 75 -1.94 2.88 -4.25
CA GLY A 75 -3.26 2.53 -3.68
C GLY A 75 -4.35 3.52 -4.07
N ALA A 76 -4.07 4.82 -3.90
CA ALA A 76 -5.01 5.89 -4.22
C ALA A 76 -5.38 5.91 -5.72
N LEU A 77 -4.42 5.66 -6.62
CA LEU A 77 -4.65 5.63 -8.06
C LEU A 77 -5.31 4.33 -8.54
N ALA A 78 -5.01 3.20 -7.91
CA ALA A 78 -5.53 1.88 -8.30
C ALA A 78 -7.05 1.79 -8.16
N VAL A 79 -7.64 2.53 -7.22
CA VAL A 79 -9.09 2.53 -6.98
C VAL A 79 -9.86 3.52 -7.85
N LYS A 80 -9.20 4.53 -8.44
CA LYS A 80 -9.88 5.59 -9.23
C LYS A 80 -10.82 5.06 -10.32
N PRO A 81 -10.46 4.06 -11.14
CA PRO A 81 -11.36 3.55 -12.18
C PRO A 81 -12.66 2.92 -11.64
N SER A 82 -12.68 2.53 -10.36
CA SER A 82 -13.89 1.97 -9.74
C SER A 82 -14.91 3.00 -9.30
N GLY A 83 -14.51 4.28 -9.18
CA GLY A 83 -15.32 5.33 -8.56
C GLY A 83 -15.50 5.20 -7.04
N LEU A 84 -14.89 4.19 -6.40
CA LEU A 84 -14.94 4.00 -4.95
C LEU A 84 -13.84 4.81 -4.25
N SER A 85 -14.08 5.17 -2.99
CA SER A 85 -12.98 5.55 -2.10
C SER A 85 -12.06 4.34 -1.84
N PHE A 86 -10.83 4.60 -1.41
CA PHE A 86 -9.90 3.52 -1.06
C PHE A 86 -10.47 2.62 0.05
N GLU A 87 -11.05 3.22 1.09
CA GLU A 87 -11.69 2.48 2.19
C GLU A 87 -12.85 1.59 1.71
N GLN A 88 -13.73 2.12 0.86
CA GLN A 88 -14.84 1.35 0.30
C GLN A 88 -14.34 0.20 -0.59
N ALA A 89 -13.32 0.44 -1.40
CA ALA A 89 -12.72 -0.59 -2.24
C ALA A 89 -12.09 -1.70 -1.39
N MET A 90 -11.32 -1.36 -0.35
CA MET A 90 -10.74 -2.33 0.57
C MET A 90 -11.81 -3.15 1.30
N GLN A 91 -12.85 -2.47 1.81
CA GLN A 91 -13.89 -3.15 2.54
C GLN A 91 -14.70 -4.12 1.65
N THR A 92 -15.12 -3.68 0.47
CA THR A 92 -16.00 -4.47 -0.41
C THR A 92 -15.27 -5.52 -1.24
N ARG A 93 -13.99 -5.29 -1.58
CA ARG A 93 -13.23 -6.18 -2.47
C ARG A 93 -12.23 -7.08 -1.76
N VAL A 94 -11.85 -6.75 -0.52
CA VAL A 94 -10.84 -7.51 0.23
C VAL A 94 -11.40 -7.99 1.55
N PHE A 95 -11.84 -7.09 2.44
CA PHE A 95 -12.21 -7.47 3.81
C PHE A 95 -13.46 -8.36 3.83
N GLN A 96 -14.54 -7.93 3.17
CA GLN A 96 -15.80 -8.69 3.15
C GLN A 96 -15.66 -10.06 2.46
N PRO A 97 -15.05 -10.21 1.27
CA PRO A 97 -14.89 -11.53 0.64
C PRO A 97 -14.03 -12.50 1.45
N LEU A 98 -13.07 -12.00 2.23
CA LEU A 98 -12.24 -12.81 3.13
C LEU A 98 -12.84 -12.96 4.54
N LYS A 99 -14.02 -12.40 4.78
CA LYS A 99 -14.73 -12.41 6.08
C LYS A 99 -13.88 -11.80 7.21
N LEU A 100 -13.11 -10.77 6.90
CA LEU A 100 -12.36 -9.98 7.89
C LEU A 100 -13.31 -8.95 8.53
N ASN A 101 -14.16 -9.45 9.43
CA ASN A 101 -15.29 -8.69 9.97
C ASN A 101 -14.89 -7.70 11.07
N HIS A 102 -13.66 -7.78 11.57
CA HIS A 102 -13.09 -6.90 12.58
C HIS A 102 -11.78 -6.26 12.09
N THR A 103 -11.77 -5.91 10.81
CA THR A 103 -10.66 -5.22 10.14
C THR A 103 -11.16 -3.91 9.54
N TRP A 104 -10.48 -2.81 9.90
CA TRP A 104 -10.96 -1.44 9.66
C TRP A 104 -9.83 -0.52 9.20
N ILE A 105 -10.15 0.45 8.35
CA ILE A 105 -9.30 1.63 8.13
C ILE A 105 -9.66 2.69 9.17
N ASN A 106 -10.94 3.08 9.21
CA ASN A 106 -11.52 3.87 10.28
C ASN A 106 -12.27 2.96 11.28
N VAL A 107 -11.81 2.93 12.53
CA VAL A 107 -12.46 2.12 13.58
C VAL A 107 -13.81 2.75 13.92
N PRO A 108 -14.94 2.02 13.79
CA PRO A 108 -16.25 2.57 14.09
C PRO A 108 -16.46 2.70 15.62
N PRO A 109 -17.36 3.59 16.09
CA PRO A 109 -17.61 3.80 17.52
C PRO A 109 -17.96 2.51 18.30
N ALA A 110 -18.65 1.57 17.66
CA ALA A 110 -19.02 0.30 18.28
C ALA A 110 -17.81 -0.60 18.62
N GLU A 111 -16.67 -0.38 17.97
CA GLU A 111 -15.43 -1.16 18.12
C GLU A 111 -14.36 -0.41 18.93
N GLU A 112 -14.58 0.85 19.32
CA GLU A 112 -13.60 1.65 20.08
C GLU A 112 -13.15 0.97 21.37
N LYS A 113 -14.06 0.27 22.06
CA LYS A 113 -13.75 -0.50 23.28
C LYS A 113 -12.75 -1.65 23.04
N ASN A 114 -12.63 -2.12 21.80
CA ASN A 114 -11.72 -3.18 21.38
C ASN A 114 -10.42 -2.61 20.77
N TYR A 115 -10.34 -1.30 20.54
CA TYR A 115 -9.17 -0.67 19.94
C TYR A 115 -8.11 -0.38 21.00
N ALA A 116 -7.12 -1.27 21.06
CA ALA A 116 -6.00 -1.13 21.99
C ALA A 116 -5.26 0.21 21.82
N TRP A 117 -4.76 0.73 22.94
CA TRP A 117 -3.81 1.82 22.94
C TRP A 117 -2.42 1.30 22.55
N GLY A 118 -1.75 1.99 21.63
CA GLY A 118 -0.30 1.88 21.50
C GLY A 118 0.36 2.64 22.65
N TYR A 119 1.61 2.27 22.99
CA TYR A 119 2.37 2.98 24.02
C TYR A 119 3.72 3.41 23.46
N ARG A 120 3.97 4.72 23.47
CA ARG A 120 5.25 5.33 23.08
C ARG A 120 5.73 6.22 24.21
N GLU A 121 6.94 5.94 24.72
CA GLU A 121 7.52 6.69 25.84
C GLU A 121 6.57 6.74 27.06
N GLY A 122 5.88 5.62 27.33
CA GLY A 122 4.92 5.49 28.43
C GLY A 122 3.57 6.20 28.21
N LYS A 123 3.36 6.88 27.07
CA LYS A 123 2.11 7.57 26.75
C LYS A 123 1.24 6.72 25.84
N ALA A 124 -0.05 6.63 26.18
CA ALA A 124 -1.06 5.99 25.34
C ALA A 124 -1.27 6.83 24.06
N VAL A 125 -1.19 6.18 22.90
CA VAL A 125 -1.32 6.82 21.59
C VAL A 125 -2.15 5.99 20.63
N HIS A 126 -2.87 6.67 19.75
CA HIS A 126 -3.37 6.13 18.48
C HIS A 126 -2.68 6.86 17.33
N VAL A 127 -2.68 6.23 16.15
CA VAL A 127 -2.11 6.84 14.95
C VAL A 127 -2.83 8.15 14.63
N SER A 128 -2.07 9.21 14.31
CA SER A 128 -2.64 10.49 13.87
C SER A 128 -2.98 10.44 12.37
N PRO A 129 -4.00 11.19 11.92
CA PRO A 129 -4.30 11.28 10.49
C PRO A 129 -3.11 11.85 9.70
N GLY A 130 -2.90 11.31 8.49
CA GLY A 130 -1.83 11.74 7.59
C GLY A 130 -2.21 11.54 6.12
N ALA A 131 -1.57 12.28 5.20
CA ALA A 131 -1.80 12.05 3.79
C ALA A 131 -1.41 10.61 3.39
N LEU A 132 -2.34 9.92 2.72
CA LEU A 132 -2.21 8.54 2.29
C LEU A 132 -2.06 7.52 3.43
N ASP A 133 -2.55 7.85 4.64
CA ASP A 133 -2.49 6.96 5.80
C ASP A 133 -3.24 5.63 5.54
N ALA A 134 -4.47 5.69 5.03
CA ALA A 134 -5.29 4.54 4.69
C ALA A 134 -4.58 3.55 3.76
N GLU A 135 -3.90 4.07 2.73
CA GLU A 135 -3.21 3.29 1.71
C GLU A 135 -1.89 2.66 2.18
N THR A 136 -1.31 3.14 3.29
CA THR A 136 0.08 2.80 3.67
C THR A 136 0.20 2.14 5.02
N TYR A 137 -0.45 2.67 6.06
CA TYR A 137 -0.32 2.20 7.44
C TYR A 137 -1.63 2.30 8.25
N GLY A 138 -2.76 2.47 7.56
CA GLY A 138 -4.04 2.83 8.18
C GLY A 138 -4.91 1.66 8.64
N VAL A 139 -4.52 0.40 8.46
CA VAL A 139 -5.36 -0.75 8.81
C VAL A 139 -5.21 -1.13 10.29
N LYS A 140 -6.33 -1.43 10.95
CA LYS A 140 -6.43 -1.98 12.31
C LYS A 140 -7.22 -3.27 12.22
N SER A 141 -6.76 -4.33 12.90
CA SER A 141 -7.33 -5.67 12.77
C SER A 141 -7.16 -6.47 14.07
N THR A 142 -7.95 -7.54 14.21
CA THR A 142 -7.82 -8.52 15.30
C THR A 142 -6.86 -9.64 14.91
N ILE A 143 -6.41 -10.41 15.90
CA ILE A 143 -5.55 -11.58 15.63
C ILE A 143 -6.28 -12.66 14.80
N GLU A 144 -7.60 -12.81 14.97
CA GLU A 144 -8.40 -13.78 14.22
C GLU A 144 -8.49 -13.42 12.73
N ASP A 145 -8.74 -12.15 12.45
CA ASP A 145 -8.78 -11.64 11.08
C ASP A 145 -7.40 -11.68 10.43
N MET A 146 -6.34 -11.32 11.15
CA MET A 146 -4.96 -11.42 10.63
C MET A 146 -4.57 -12.88 10.36
N ALA A 147 -5.01 -13.84 11.18
CA ALA A 147 -4.83 -15.26 10.89
C ALA A 147 -5.63 -15.71 9.66
N CYS A 148 -6.83 -15.16 9.45
CA CYS A 148 -7.59 -15.36 8.21
C CYS A 148 -6.83 -14.81 7.00
N TRP A 149 -6.32 -13.58 7.08
CA TRP A 149 -5.51 -12.95 6.04
C TRP A 149 -4.27 -13.77 5.65
N VAL A 150 -3.53 -14.28 6.64
CA VAL A 150 -2.37 -15.16 6.39
C VAL A 150 -2.81 -16.44 5.69
N ARG A 151 -3.86 -17.12 6.16
CA ARG A 151 -4.38 -18.34 5.51
C ARG A 151 -4.81 -18.09 4.06
N SER A 152 -5.49 -16.97 3.79
CA SER A 152 -5.88 -16.56 2.44
C SER A 152 -4.68 -16.34 1.52
N ASN A 153 -3.58 -15.82 2.05
CA ASN A 153 -2.34 -15.61 1.29
C ASN A 153 -1.53 -16.91 1.11
N MET A 154 -1.56 -17.84 2.08
CA MET A 154 -0.91 -19.15 1.98
C MET A 154 -1.62 -20.09 1.00
N ASN A 155 -2.96 -20.10 1.00
CA ASN A 155 -3.76 -20.91 0.09
C ASN A 155 -4.88 -20.10 -0.58
N HIS A 156 -4.50 -19.26 -1.54
CA HIS A 156 -5.43 -18.45 -2.32
C HIS A 156 -6.40 -19.27 -3.18
N ARG A 157 -6.24 -20.60 -3.28
CA ARG A 157 -7.12 -21.49 -4.06
C ARG A 157 -8.52 -21.59 -3.48
N ASP A 158 -8.67 -21.37 -2.18
CA ASP A 158 -9.93 -21.47 -1.45
C ASP A 158 -10.78 -20.19 -1.52
N ILE A 159 -10.28 -19.15 -2.21
CA ILE A 159 -10.96 -17.87 -2.38
C ILE A 159 -11.91 -17.97 -3.58
N ASN A 160 -13.20 -17.75 -3.31
CA ASN A 160 -14.24 -17.86 -4.33
C ASN A 160 -14.22 -16.70 -5.34
N ASP A 161 -13.94 -15.47 -4.88
CA ASP A 161 -13.80 -14.32 -5.77
C ASP A 161 -12.53 -14.46 -6.62
N LYS A 162 -12.72 -14.61 -7.94
CA LYS A 162 -11.64 -14.88 -8.89
C LYS A 162 -10.67 -13.72 -9.03
N THR A 163 -11.14 -12.48 -8.91
CA THR A 163 -10.28 -11.31 -9.04
C THR A 163 -9.44 -11.11 -7.79
N LEU A 164 -10.00 -11.36 -6.60
CA LEU A 164 -9.26 -11.34 -5.35
C LEU A 164 -8.23 -12.47 -5.28
N GLN A 165 -8.63 -13.67 -5.68
CA GLN A 165 -7.73 -14.82 -5.81
C GLN A 165 -6.52 -14.48 -6.69
N GLN A 166 -6.76 -13.92 -7.88
CA GLN A 166 -5.69 -13.51 -8.78
C GLN A 166 -4.87 -12.34 -8.20
N GLY A 167 -5.52 -11.40 -7.51
CA GLY A 167 -4.86 -10.27 -6.86
C GLY A 167 -3.83 -10.70 -5.81
N ILE A 168 -4.16 -11.71 -4.99
CA ILE A 168 -3.24 -12.28 -4.01
C ILE A 168 -2.03 -12.95 -4.68
N GLN A 169 -2.24 -13.69 -5.78
CA GLN A 169 -1.14 -14.27 -6.55
C GLN A 169 -0.22 -13.18 -7.14
N LEU A 170 -0.80 -12.13 -7.70
CA LEU A 170 -0.05 -11.00 -8.26
C LEU A 170 0.75 -10.28 -7.18
N ALA A 171 0.17 -10.09 -5.98
CA ALA A 171 0.86 -9.44 -4.87
C ALA A 171 2.13 -10.19 -4.42
N GLN A 172 2.20 -11.50 -4.62
CA GLN A 172 3.35 -12.35 -4.30
C GLN A 172 4.24 -12.67 -5.52
N SER A 173 3.96 -12.09 -6.69
CA SER A 173 4.84 -12.21 -7.85
C SER A 173 6.15 -11.45 -7.63
N ARG A 174 7.28 -11.99 -8.11
CA ARG A 174 8.61 -11.40 -7.90
C ARG A 174 8.93 -10.36 -8.99
N TYR A 175 8.72 -9.07 -8.71
CA TYR A 175 8.91 -7.99 -9.68
C TYR A 175 10.33 -7.44 -9.70
N TRP A 176 10.97 -7.34 -8.54
CA TRP A 176 12.35 -6.86 -8.39
C TRP A 176 13.11 -7.75 -7.43
N GLN A 177 14.43 -7.78 -7.57
CA GLN A 177 15.33 -8.45 -6.64
C GLN A 177 16.35 -7.44 -6.08
N THR A 178 16.59 -7.46 -4.78
CA THR A 178 17.64 -6.68 -4.10
C THR A 178 18.31 -7.58 -3.08
N GLY A 179 19.57 -7.97 -3.35
CA GLY A 179 20.19 -9.09 -2.64
C GLY A 179 19.36 -10.36 -2.83
N ASP A 180 19.02 -11.02 -1.72
CA ASP A 180 18.23 -12.26 -1.72
C ASP A 180 16.71 -12.02 -1.56
N MET A 181 16.30 -10.76 -1.41
CA MET A 181 14.89 -10.38 -1.28
C MET A 181 14.28 -10.03 -2.63
N TYR A 182 13.05 -10.49 -2.83
CA TYR A 182 12.18 -10.18 -3.95
C TYR A 182 11.02 -9.28 -3.53
N GLN A 183 10.82 -8.18 -4.26
CA GLN A 183 9.70 -7.26 -4.04
C GLN A 183 8.44 -7.74 -4.80
N GLY A 184 7.36 -7.97 -4.05
CA GLY A 184 5.99 -8.11 -4.53
C GLY A 184 5.22 -6.79 -4.52
N LEU A 185 3.88 -6.84 -4.56
CA LEU A 185 3.03 -5.67 -4.30
C LEU A 185 2.73 -5.64 -2.80
N GLY A 186 3.50 -4.86 -2.05
CA GLY A 186 3.47 -4.85 -0.58
C GLY A 186 4.26 -6.00 0.05
N TRP A 187 3.98 -7.27 -0.33
CA TRP A 187 4.76 -8.41 0.17
C TRP A 187 6.24 -8.35 -0.25
N GLU A 188 7.11 -8.81 0.64
CA GLU A 188 8.50 -9.11 0.37
C GLU A 188 8.71 -10.62 0.52
N MET A 189 9.50 -11.22 -0.36
CA MET A 189 9.69 -12.67 -0.41
C MET A 189 11.17 -13.02 -0.48
N LEU A 190 11.57 -14.11 0.17
CA LEU A 190 12.88 -14.74 -0.01
C LEU A 190 12.65 -16.20 -0.42
N ASP A 191 13.65 -16.82 -1.04
CA ASP A 191 13.61 -18.27 -1.25
C ASP A 191 13.68 -19.01 0.10
N TRP A 192 12.96 -20.14 0.19
CA TRP A 192 13.00 -21.02 1.35
C TRP A 192 13.83 -22.28 1.04
N PRO A 193 14.75 -22.72 1.92
CA PRO A 193 15.05 -22.15 3.23
C PRO A 193 15.81 -20.82 3.14
N VAL A 194 15.50 -19.90 4.06
CA VAL A 194 16.17 -18.59 4.15
C VAL A 194 17.59 -18.78 4.68
N ASN A 195 18.56 -18.09 4.10
CA ASN A 195 19.91 -18.02 4.64
C ASN A 195 19.90 -17.21 5.96
N PRO A 196 20.26 -17.81 7.11
CA PRO A 196 20.17 -17.15 8.42
C PRO A 196 21.21 -16.03 8.63
N ASP A 197 22.22 -15.92 7.75
CA ASP A 197 23.30 -14.93 7.85
C ASP A 197 22.96 -13.57 7.19
N ILE A 198 21.69 -13.34 6.83
CA ILE A 198 21.17 -12.12 6.20
C ILE A 198 20.38 -11.28 7.22
#